data_AF-A0A832CTV0-F1
#
_entry.id   AF-A0A832CTV0-F1
#
_cell.length_a   1.000
_cell.length_b   1.000
_cell.length_c   1.000
_cell.angle_alpha   90.00
_cell.angle_beta   90.00
_cell.angle_gamma   90.00
#
_symmetry.space_group_name_H-M   'P 1'
#
loop_
_entity.id
_entity.type
_entity.pdbx_description
1 polymer ?
#
loop_
_entity_poly.entity_id
_entity_poly.type
_entity_poly.pdbx_seq_one_letter_code
_entity_poly.pdbx_strand_id
1 'polypeptide(L)'
;MTQALAYNNAGLCRLPSTPEALCSALQDPTCTLWVDVDRSDDLTALAGLFDLHPLALEDALGHVEHPKIDNYDPYLCWMSC
;
A
#
# COMPACT_ATOMS: atom_id res chain seq x y z
N MET A 1 12.09 -6.30 4.19
CA MET A 1 11.05 -7.34 4.42
C MET A 1 9.71 -6.64 4.47
N THR A 2 8.75 -7.05 3.66
CA THR A 2 7.41 -6.43 3.62
C THR A 2 6.63 -6.70 4.92
N GLN A 3 6.13 -5.67 5.57
CA GLN A 3 5.40 -5.75 6.84
C GLN A 3 3.99 -5.18 6.70
N ALA A 4 3.02 -5.81 7.37
CA ALA A 4 1.65 -5.33 7.42
C ALA A 4 1.20 -5.12 8.87
N LEU A 5 0.61 -3.95 9.15
CA LEU A 5 0.06 -3.56 10.44
C LEU A 5 -1.39 -3.15 10.25
N ALA A 6 -2.28 -3.71 11.06
CA ALA A 6 -3.67 -3.29 11.15
C ALA A 6 -3.90 -2.60 12.50
N TYR A 7 -4.62 -1.50 12.47
CA TYR A 7 -5.03 -0.77 13.67
C TYR A 7 -6.56 -0.68 13.70
N ASN A 8 -7.17 -1.15 14.79
CA ASN A 8 -8.60 -1.10 15.01
C ASN A 8 -8.91 -0.80 16.50
N ASN A 9 -10.19 -0.91 16.89
CA ASN A 9 -10.63 -0.67 18.28
C ASN A 9 -9.96 -1.58 19.34
N ALA A 10 -9.40 -2.72 18.94
CA ALA A 10 -8.66 -3.63 19.83
C ALA A 10 -7.18 -3.26 19.96
N GLY A 11 -6.68 -2.32 19.14
CA GLY A 11 -5.31 -1.83 19.15
C GLY A 11 -4.55 -2.17 17.86
N LEU A 12 -3.22 -2.16 17.96
CA LEU A 12 -2.31 -2.46 16.85
C LEU A 12 -2.05 -3.96 16.76
N CYS A 13 -2.31 -4.55 15.59
CA CYS A 13 -2.08 -5.95 15.29
C CYS A 13 -1.15 -6.09 14.08
N ARG A 14 -0.13 -6.95 14.18
CA ARG A 14 0.71 -7.31 13.04
C ARG A 14 0.03 -8.40 12.23
N LEU A 15 -0.11 -8.16 10.93
CA LEU A 15 -0.71 -9.11 9.99
C LEU A 15 0.37 -9.84 9.19
N PRO A 16 0.09 -11.07 8.72
CA PRO A 16 0.84 -11.67 7.64
C PRO A 16 0.74 -10.79 6.39
N SER A 17 1.85 -10.66 5.65
CA SER A 17 1.90 -9.91 4.38
C SER A 17 1.32 -10.70 3.19
N THR A 18 0.41 -11.65 3.45
CA THR A 18 -0.22 -12.47 2.40
C THR A 18 -1.43 -11.75 1.81
N PRO A 19 -1.73 -11.92 0.50
CA PRO A 19 -2.87 -11.24 -0.13
C PRO A 19 -4.20 -11.48 0.60
N GLU A 20 -4.42 -12.67 1.14
CA GLU A 20 -5.66 -13.03 1.82
C GLU A 20 -5.84 -12.25 3.13
N ALA A 21 -4.76 -12.09 3.91
CA ALA A 21 -4.78 -11.34 5.16
C ALA A 21 -5.00 -9.84 4.90
N LEU A 22 -4.37 -9.30 3.86
CA LEU A 22 -4.53 -7.91 3.44
C LEU A 22 -5.94 -7.64 2.90
N CYS A 23 -6.48 -8.51 2.05
CA CYS A 23 -7.87 -8.47 1.58
C CYS A 23 -8.86 -8.42 2.75
N SER A 24 -8.69 -9.32 3.73
CA SER A 24 -9.58 -9.37 4.90
C SER A 24 -9.53 -8.08 5.71
N ALA A 25 -8.36 -7.45 5.84
CA ALA A 25 -8.22 -6.19 6.55
C ALA A 25 -8.80 -5.00 5.78
N LEU A 26 -8.68 -4.99 4.44
CA LEU A 26 -9.26 -3.97 3.56
C LEU A 26 -10.80 -3.99 3.55
N GLN A 27 -11.41 -5.14 3.79
CA GLN A 27 -12.87 -5.28 3.86
C GLN A 27 -13.48 -4.83 5.19
N ASP A 28 -12.67 -4.62 6.23
CA ASP A 28 -13.13 -4.13 7.52
C ASP A 28 -13.07 -2.59 7.57
N PRO A 29 -14.22 -1.89 7.55
CA PRO A 29 -14.25 -0.43 7.54
C PRO A 29 -13.79 0.20 8.86
N THR A 30 -13.63 -0.58 9.92
CA THR A 30 -13.12 -0.11 11.22
C THR A 30 -11.61 -0.28 11.37
N CYS A 31 -10.96 -0.84 10.35
CA CYS A 31 -9.55 -1.15 10.32
C CYS A 31 -8.78 -0.13 9.49
N THR A 32 -7.65 0.34 10.03
CA THR A 32 -6.63 1.08 9.28
C THR A 32 -5.46 0.14 8.99
N LEU A 33 -5.18 -0.11 7.72
CA LEU A 33 -4.09 -0.98 7.28
C LEU A 33 -2.89 -0.15 6.82
N TRP A 34 -1.70 -0.46 7.35
CA TRP A 34 -0.41 0.03 6.87
C TRP A 34 0.40 -1.14 6.34
N VAL A 35 0.76 -1.07 5.06
CA VAL A 35 1.71 -1.98 4.44
C VAL A 35 3.02 -1.24 4.14
N ASP A 36 4.12 -1.76 4.67
CA ASP A 36 5.49 -1.32 4.40
C ASP A 36 6.12 -2.29 3.41
N VAL A 37 6.49 -1.80 2.23
CA VAL A 37 6.98 -2.61 1.10
C VAL A 37 8.41 -2.19 0.78
N ASP A 38 9.31 -3.16 0.85
CA ASP A 38 10.76 -2.93 0.73
C ASP A 38 11.34 -3.44 -0.61
N ARG A 39 10.54 -4.18 -1.39
CA ARG A 39 10.93 -4.77 -2.67
C ARG A 39 9.98 -4.35 -3.78
N SER A 40 10.54 -4.00 -4.93
CA SER A 40 9.79 -3.69 -6.16
C SER A 40 8.85 -4.82 -6.59
N ASP A 41 9.28 -6.07 -6.44
CA ASP A 41 8.49 -7.25 -6.80
C ASP A 41 7.23 -7.36 -5.94
N ASP A 42 7.34 -7.05 -4.65
CA ASP A 42 6.24 -7.08 -3.70
C ASP A 42 5.24 -5.95 -4.00
N LEU A 43 5.74 -4.76 -4.34
CA LEU A 43 4.88 -3.63 -4.75
C LEU A 43 4.07 -3.98 -6.01
N THR A 44 4.71 -4.60 -6.99
CA THR A 44 4.05 -5.04 -8.23
C THR A 44 2.97 -6.08 -7.95
N ALA A 45 3.24 -7.04 -7.05
CA ALA A 45 2.25 -8.05 -6.66
C ALA A 45 1.05 -7.45 -5.90
N LEU A 46 1.27 -6.37 -5.14
CA LEU A 46 0.23 -5.69 -4.36
C LEU A 46 -0.54 -4.65 -5.17
N ALA A 47 0.00 -4.15 -6.29
CA ALA A 47 -0.62 -3.10 -7.08
C ALA A 47 -2.06 -3.44 -7.50
N GLY A 48 -2.31 -4.68 -7.94
CA GLY A 48 -3.66 -5.13 -8.30
C GLY A 48 -4.60 -5.32 -7.10
N LEU A 49 -4.05 -5.57 -5.90
CA LEU A 49 -4.84 -5.71 -4.68
C LEU A 49 -5.41 -4.36 -4.21
N PHE A 50 -4.61 -3.30 -4.32
CA PHE A 50 -4.98 -1.94 -3.92
C PHE A 50 -5.54 -1.09 -5.08
N ASP A 51 -5.68 -1.68 -6.27
CA ASP A 51 -6.10 -0.99 -7.50
C ASP A 51 -5.25 0.27 -7.77
N LEU A 52 -3.93 0.15 -7.60
CA LEU A 52 -3.00 1.24 -7.84
C LEU A 52 -2.99 1.58 -9.32
N HIS A 53 -3.12 2.87 -9.63
CA HIS A 53 -3.03 3.38 -10.98
C HIS A 53 -1.65 3.03 -11.58
N PRO A 54 -1.58 2.54 -12.83
CA PRO A 54 -0.33 2.11 -13.46
C PRO A 54 0.78 3.18 -13.43
N LEU A 55 0.42 4.45 -13.58
CA LEU A 55 1.38 5.57 -13.49
C LEU A 55 1.97 5.71 -12.08
N ALA A 56 1.16 5.58 -11.04
CA ALA A 56 1.65 5.63 -9.65
C ALA A 56 2.60 4.45 -9.34
N LEU A 57 2.34 3.28 -9.93
CA LEU A 57 3.25 2.13 -9.83
C LEU A 57 4.55 2.36 -10.58
N GLU A 58 4.50 2.88 -11.81
CA GLU A 58 5.69 3.20 -12.60
C GLU A 58 6.59 4.21 -11.87
N ASP A 59 5.99 5.29 -11.39
CA ASP A 59 6.70 6.32 -10.64
C ASP A 59 7.33 5.77 -9.33
N ALA A 60 6.62 4.87 -8.63
CA ALA A 60 7.15 4.26 -7.40
C ALA A 60 8.30 3.26 -7.66
N LEU A 61 8.39 2.70 -8.88
CA LEU A 61 9.48 1.83 -9.32
C LEU A 61 10.63 2.61 -9.98
N GLY A 62 10.38 3.86 -10.39
CA GLY A 62 11.34 4.76 -11.01
C GLY A 62 12.47 5.18 -10.07
N HIS A 63 13.63 5.48 -10.64
CA HIS A 63 14.83 5.90 -9.88
C HIS A 63 14.98 7.43 -9.77
N VAL A 64 14.25 8.22 -10.58
CA VAL A 64 14.38 9.68 -10.63
C VAL A 64 13.00 10.30 -10.79
N GLU A 65 12.36 10.60 -9.66
CA GLU A 65 11.07 11.26 -9.58
C GLU A 65 11.24 12.62 -8.88
N HIS A 66 10.50 13.64 -9.33
CA HIS A 66 10.38 14.88 -8.55
C HIS A 66 9.34 14.71 -7.45
N PRO A 67 9.53 15.27 -6.23
CA PRO A 67 8.51 15.26 -5.19
C PRO A 67 7.18 15.81 -5.71
N LYS A 68 6.12 15.01 -5.59
CA LYS A 68 4.79 15.33 -6.10
C LYS A 68 3.70 14.67 -5.25
N ILE A 69 2.49 15.22 -5.35
CA ILE A 69 1.27 14.63 -4.80
C ILE A 69 0.27 14.56 -5.95
N ASP A 70 -0.17 13.34 -6.28
CA ASP A 70 -1.15 13.08 -7.33
C ASP A 70 -2.46 12.59 -6.70
N ASN A 71 -3.57 13.15 -7.16
CA ASN A 71 -4.91 12.71 -6.75
C ASN A 71 -5.51 11.84 -7.85
N TYR A 72 -5.78 10.58 -7.52
CA TYR A 72 -6.40 9.62 -8.43
C TYR A 72 -7.91 9.46 -8.21
N ASP A 73 -8.48 10.17 -7.23
CA ASP A 73 -9.83 10.07 -6.65
C ASP A 73 -10.01 9.03 -5.52
N PRO A 74 -9.80 7.70 -5.72
CA PRO A 74 -9.97 6.74 -4.63
C PRO A 74 -8.81 6.78 -3.63
N TYR A 75 -7.67 7.37 -4.00
CA TYR A 75 -6.52 7.54 -3.13
C TYR A 75 -5.65 8.74 -3.55
N LEU A 76 -4.83 9.19 -2.60
CA LEU A 76 -3.77 10.16 -2.83
C LEU A 76 -2.43 9.42 -2.92
N CYS A 77 -1.68 9.67 -4.00
CA CYS A 77 -0.32 9.20 -4.16
C CYS A 77 0.64 10.31 -3.75
N TRP A 78 1.55 10.03 -2.83
CA TRP A 78 2.60 10.97 -2.44
C TRP A 78 3.97 10.36 -2.70
N MET A 79 4.83 11.12 -3.38
CA MET A 79 6.22 10.78 -3.62
C MET A 79 7.15 11.82 -3.00
N SER A 80 8.15 11.31 -2.28
CA SER A 80 9.27 12.07 -1.75
C SER A 80 10.55 11.39 -2.21
N CYS A 81 11.39 12.09 -2.99
CA CYS A 81 12.72 11.64 -3.38
C CYS A 81 13.69 11.61 -2.20
#